data_AF-A0A177MX12-F1
#
_entry.id   AF-A0A177MX12-F1
#
_cell.length_a   1.000
_cell.length_b   1.000
_cell.length_c   1.000
_cell.angle_alpha   90.00
_cell.angle_beta   90.00
_cell.angle_gamma   90.00
#
_symmetry.space_group_name_H-M   'P 1'
#
loop_
_entity.id
_entity.type
_entity.pdbx_description
1 polymer ?
#
loop_
_entity_poly.entity_id
_entity_poly.type
_entity_poly.pdbx_seq_one_letter_code
_entity_poly.pdbx_strand_id
1 'polypeptide(L)'
;MLIRSNFTGTINNTGQSTLKEQMTGGYYGNSLWRNLAGSYLTLKDESAYLTGTTSATLVNESGAEVKKAGAGVSSIEWDIVNGGNIRIESGGLSISGDVSGTGSIQADANTSLHIYSNEFQIHTLTLDPTANLDFRGSRLEVTNFNGNFAQQSGTYSPGASPAISTLDGNYSMTNGSIFEVELAGSIPGQFDQLTVTGNVDLVHGQLSVALLNGFTVNNGQHFDFMIVDGILNGTFLNLAEGALVGNFGTDVFITYRAGDGNDIALYTAPVPVPPAFWLMTSSLLGLVSLSRRKRA
;
A
#
# COMPACT_ATOMS: atom_id res chain seq x y z
N MET A 1 -19.33 -30.79 8.89
CA MET A 1 -18.33 -31.85 9.13
C MET A 1 -17.43 -31.37 10.25
N LEU A 2 -17.32 -32.12 11.34
CA LEU A 2 -16.45 -31.79 12.49
C LEU A 2 -15.00 -32.16 12.09
N ILE A 3 -14.05 -31.23 12.09
CA ILE A 3 -12.62 -31.55 11.94
C ILE A 3 -11.91 -31.04 13.20
N ARG A 4 -11.90 -31.86 14.26
CA ARG A 4 -11.20 -31.58 15.54
C ARG A 4 -9.79 -32.18 15.60
N SER A 5 -9.19 -32.50 14.45
CA SER A 5 -7.85 -33.08 14.34
C SER A 5 -7.02 -32.23 13.38
N ASN A 6 -5.73 -32.05 13.69
CA ASN A 6 -4.72 -31.48 12.78
C ASN A 6 -4.97 -31.97 11.34
N PHE A 7 -5.51 -31.09 10.51
CA PHE A 7 -5.79 -31.39 9.12
C PHE A 7 -4.47 -31.40 8.36
N THR A 8 -4.31 -32.30 7.41
CA THR A 8 -3.19 -32.28 6.47
C THR A 8 -3.72 -32.79 5.15
N GLY A 9 -3.43 -32.08 4.07
CA GLY A 9 -3.95 -32.38 2.74
C GLY A 9 -4.76 -31.23 2.15
N THR A 10 -5.60 -31.53 1.17
CA THR A 10 -6.35 -30.52 0.42
C THR A 10 -7.86 -30.75 0.52
N ILE A 11 -8.60 -29.69 0.88
CA ILE A 11 -10.04 -29.60 0.70
C ILE A 11 -10.30 -28.68 -0.50
N ASN A 12 -10.90 -29.22 -1.55
CA ASN A 12 -11.45 -28.43 -2.65
C ASN A 12 -12.94 -28.22 -2.41
N ASN A 13 -13.31 -27.02 -1.99
CA ASN A 13 -14.69 -26.62 -1.86
C ASN A 13 -15.25 -26.24 -3.25
N THR A 14 -16.23 -27.00 -3.73
CA THR A 14 -16.88 -26.79 -5.03
C THR A 14 -18.30 -26.25 -4.89
N GLY A 15 -18.70 -25.85 -3.68
CA GLY A 15 -20.06 -25.45 -3.37
C GLY A 15 -20.12 -24.53 -2.17
N GLN A 16 -21.06 -24.78 -1.28
CA GLN A 16 -21.34 -23.91 -0.14
C GLN A 16 -20.89 -24.60 1.14
N SER A 17 -19.88 -24.04 1.79
CA SER A 17 -19.32 -24.58 3.03
C SER A 17 -19.50 -23.59 4.16
N THR A 18 -19.79 -24.09 5.36
CA THR A 18 -19.82 -23.27 6.58
C THR A 18 -18.92 -23.89 7.63
N LEU A 19 -17.94 -23.11 8.07
CA LEU A 19 -17.13 -23.40 9.25
C LEU A 19 -17.77 -22.72 10.46
N LYS A 20 -18.09 -23.51 11.48
CA LYS A 20 -18.72 -23.05 12.75
C LYS A 20 -17.82 -23.26 13.96
N GLU A 21 -16.73 -23.99 13.78
CA GLU A 21 -15.75 -24.34 14.82
C GLU A 21 -14.35 -24.20 14.23
N GLN A 22 -13.34 -24.47 15.04
CA GLN A 22 -11.95 -24.43 14.66
C GLN A 22 -11.60 -25.52 13.62
N MET A 23 -10.79 -25.15 12.64
CA MET A 23 -10.03 -26.04 11.77
C MET A 23 -8.54 -25.76 11.99
N THR A 24 -7.81 -26.77 12.45
CA THR A 24 -6.37 -26.63 12.76
C THR A 24 -5.53 -27.26 11.66
N GLY A 25 -4.60 -26.51 11.09
CA GLY A 25 -3.62 -26.98 10.12
C GLY A 25 -2.56 -27.87 10.77
N GLY A 26 -2.05 -28.82 10.00
CA GLY A 26 -1.05 -29.78 10.44
C GLY A 26 0.33 -29.15 10.56
N TYR A 27 1.03 -29.47 11.66
CA TYR A 27 2.33 -28.88 11.96
C TYR A 27 3.44 -29.24 10.94
N TYR A 28 3.33 -30.39 10.28
CA TYR A 28 4.34 -30.94 9.36
C TYR A 28 3.78 -31.19 7.95
N GLY A 29 2.60 -30.67 7.64
CA GLY A 29 1.88 -31.03 6.42
C GLY A 29 1.14 -29.86 5.82
N ASN A 30 1.31 -29.68 4.50
CA ASN A 30 0.65 -28.61 3.75
C ASN A 30 -0.87 -28.77 3.85
N SER A 31 -1.49 -27.87 4.61
CA SER A 31 -2.93 -27.86 4.83
C SER A 31 -3.53 -26.84 3.89
N LEU A 32 -4.26 -27.30 2.89
CA LEU A 32 -4.82 -26.43 1.86
C LEU A 32 -6.35 -26.48 1.94
N TRP A 33 -6.96 -25.33 2.19
CA TRP A 33 -8.35 -25.11 1.84
C TRP A 33 -8.41 -24.31 0.55
N ARG A 34 -9.09 -24.81 -0.47
CA ARG A 34 -9.28 -24.11 -1.75
C ARG A 34 -10.77 -23.94 -2.04
N ASN A 35 -11.24 -22.70 -2.09
CA ASN A 35 -12.53 -22.36 -2.67
C ASN A 35 -12.36 -22.20 -4.18
N LEU A 36 -13.04 -23.04 -4.96
CA LEU A 36 -13.08 -22.91 -6.42
C LEU A 36 -14.06 -21.80 -6.86
N ALA A 37 -13.92 -21.32 -8.08
CA ALA A 37 -14.86 -20.37 -8.68
C ALA A 37 -16.34 -20.79 -8.48
N GLY A 38 -17.19 -19.85 -8.06
CA GLY A 38 -18.61 -20.08 -7.78
C GLY A 38 -18.90 -20.75 -6.42
N SER A 39 -17.87 -21.12 -5.65
CA SER A 39 -18.02 -21.66 -4.30
C SER A 39 -17.91 -20.55 -3.25
N TYR A 40 -18.43 -20.82 -2.04
CA TYR A 40 -18.12 -19.98 -0.89
C TYR A 40 -17.83 -20.77 0.38
N LEU A 41 -16.96 -20.19 1.22
CA LEU A 41 -16.74 -20.59 2.61
C LEU A 41 -17.28 -19.51 3.54
N THR A 42 -18.25 -19.85 4.38
CA THR A 42 -18.71 -18.97 5.47
C THR A 42 -17.97 -19.32 6.76
N LEU A 43 -17.25 -18.36 7.33
CA LEU A 43 -16.81 -18.34 8.71
C LEU A 43 -17.95 -17.76 9.55
N LYS A 44 -18.58 -18.60 10.38
CA LYS A 44 -19.76 -18.21 11.15
C LYS A 44 -19.44 -18.11 12.64
N ASP A 45 -19.84 -16.99 13.23
CA ASP A 45 -19.75 -16.68 14.66
C ASP A 45 -18.30 -16.65 15.19
N GLU A 46 -18.14 -16.52 16.52
CA GLU A 46 -16.84 -16.36 17.19
C GLU A 46 -15.98 -17.63 17.24
N SER A 47 -16.50 -18.79 16.81
CA SER A 47 -15.82 -20.08 16.96
C SER A 47 -15.17 -20.57 15.66
N ALA A 48 -15.35 -19.87 14.54
CA ALA A 48 -14.75 -20.23 13.26
C ALA A 48 -13.30 -19.72 13.19
N TYR A 49 -12.35 -20.64 13.29
CA TYR A 49 -10.92 -20.35 13.30
C TYR A 49 -10.21 -21.21 12.26
N LEU A 50 -9.43 -20.60 11.38
CA LEU A 50 -8.37 -21.30 10.66
C LEU A 50 -7.07 -21.03 11.42
N THR A 51 -6.55 -22.03 12.11
CA THR A 51 -5.41 -21.90 13.05
C THR A 51 -4.38 -22.99 12.82
N GLY A 52 -3.16 -22.85 13.38
CA GLY A 52 -2.07 -23.81 13.20
C GLY A 52 -0.96 -23.29 12.28
N THR A 53 0.24 -23.86 12.41
CA THR A 53 1.53 -23.27 11.98
C THR A 53 1.75 -23.14 10.47
N THR A 54 2.68 -22.23 10.12
CA THR A 54 3.52 -21.92 8.92
C THR A 54 3.41 -22.68 7.58
N SER A 55 2.45 -23.56 7.36
CA SER A 55 2.31 -24.34 6.12
C SER A 55 0.84 -24.60 5.76
N ALA A 56 -0.06 -23.79 6.31
CA ALA A 56 -1.47 -23.86 6.01
C ALA A 56 -1.90 -22.66 5.17
N THR A 57 -2.68 -22.91 4.12
CA THR A 57 -3.07 -21.89 3.15
C THR A 57 -4.56 -21.96 2.85
N LEU A 58 -5.22 -20.81 2.90
CA LEU A 58 -6.55 -20.60 2.34
C LEU A 58 -6.41 -19.97 0.94
N VAL A 59 -6.76 -20.73 -0.08
CA VAL A 59 -6.85 -20.22 -1.46
C VAL A 59 -8.30 -19.89 -1.76
N ASN A 60 -8.57 -18.64 -2.09
CA ASN A 60 -9.87 -18.19 -2.57
C ASN A 60 -9.73 -17.79 -4.04
N GLU A 61 -10.13 -18.68 -4.96
CA GLU A 61 -9.94 -18.45 -6.39
C GLU A 61 -10.78 -17.29 -6.92
N SER A 62 -10.44 -16.79 -8.10
CA SER A 62 -11.27 -15.79 -8.78
C SER A 62 -12.70 -16.30 -8.98
N GLY A 63 -13.68 -15.47 -8.64
CA GLY A 63 -15.10 -15.84 -8.63
C GLY A 63 -15.55 -16.68 -7.42
N ALA A 64 -14.67 -16.95 -6.45
CA ALA A 64 -15.02 -17.57 -5.17
C ALA A 64 -15.18 -16.52 -4.06
N GLU A 65 -15.85 -16.89 -2.97
CA GLU A 65 -16.10 -15.99 -1.85
C GLU A 65 -15.76 -16.61 -0.48
N VAL A 66 -15.10 -15.85 0.38
CA VAL A 66 -15.05 -16.13 1.83
C VAL A 66 -15.96 -15.13 2.52
N LYS A 67 -16.88 -15.60 3.36
CA LYS A 67 -17.83 -14.75 4.09
C LYS A 67 -17.58 -14.83 5.57
N LYS A 68 -17.45 -13.69 6.24
CA LYS A 68 -17.56 -13.61 7.70
C LYS A 68 -18.96 -13.17 8.09
N ALA A 69 -19.68 -14.03 8.80
CA ALA A 69 -21.04 -13.78 9.29
C ALA A 69 -21.16 -14.05 10.81
N GLY A 70 -22.21 -13.53 11.44
CA GLY A 70 -22.45 -13.64 12.89
C GLY A 70 -21.77 -12.54 13.70
N ALA A 71 -22.26 -12.27 14.91
CA ALA A 71 -21.86 -11.11 15.70
C ALA A 71 -20.40 -11.16 16.23
N GLY A 72 -19.83 -12.35 16.36
CA GLY A 72 -18.48 -12.56 16.90
C GLY A 72 -17.34 -12.23 15.94
N VAL A 73 -16.10 -12.39 16.43
CA VAL A 73 -14.88 -12.28 15.61
C VAL A 73 -14.37 -13.67 15.23
N SER A 74 -14.15 -13.92 13.94
CA SER A 74 -13.44 -15.12 13.46
C SER A 74 -11.97 -14.79 13.19
N SER A 75 -11.07 -15.76 13.24
CA SER A 75 -9.67 -15.55 12.86
C SER A 75 -9.20 -16.48 11.73
N ILE A 76 -8.28 -15.95 10.92
CA ILE A 76 -7.51 -16.68 9.91
C ILE A 76 -6.03 -16.44 10.20
N GLU A 77 -5.37 -17.46 10.74
CA GLU A 77 -3.92 -17.50 10.98
C GLU A 77 -3.17 -18.17 9.83
N TRP A 78 -3.89 -18.81 8.91
CA TRP A 78 -3.33 -19.40 7.69
C TRP A 78 -3.00 -18.31 6.69
N ASP A 79 -1.97 -18.53 5.87
CA ASP A 79 -1.69 -17.64 4.75
C ASP A 79 -2.87 -17.66 3.78
N ILE A 80 -3.16 -16.52 3.18
CA ILE A 80 -4.27 -16.34 2.27
C ILE A 80 -3.73 -16.00 0.89
N VAL A 81 -4.14 -16.78 -0.11
CA VAL A 81 -4.01 -16.41 -1.53
C VAL A 81 -5.41 -16.08 -2.04
N ASN A 82 -5.71 -14.78 -2.12
CA ASN A 82 -7.03 -14.30 -2.50
C ASN A 82 -7.01 -13.76 -3.94
N GLY A 83 -7.68 -14.47 -4.85
CA GLY A 83 -8.07 -13.98 -6.17
C GLY A 83 -9.58 -13.68 -6.29
N GLY A 84 -10.37 -14.07 -5.29
CA GLY A 84 -11.81 -13.83 -5.20
C GLY A 84 -12.16 -12.67 -4.27
N ASN A 85 -13.31 -12.76 -3.60
CA ASN A 85 -13.74 -11.78 -2.61
C ASN A 85 -13.74 -12.36 -1.18
N ILE A 86 -13.28 -11.59 -0.21
CA ILE A 86 -13.52 -11.86 1.22
C ILE A 86 -14.45 -10.77 1.74
N ARG A 87 -15.66 -11.14 2.16
CA ARG A 87 -16.67 -10.20 2.64
C ARG A 87 -16.96 -10.40 4.12
N ILE A 88 -16.89 -9.32 4.88
CA ILE A 88 -17.29 -9.27 6.29
C ILE A 88 -18.70 -8.69 6.33
N GLU A 89 -19.70 -9.55 6.48
CA GLU A 89 -21.12 -9.19 6.48
C GLU A 89 -21.60 -8.80 7.89
N SER A 90 -20.95 -9.31 8.93
CA SER A 90 -21.25 -8.99 10.34
C SER A 90 -20.13 -9.41 11.30
N GLY A 91 -20.06 -8.75 12.46
CA GLY A 91 -19.04 -8.98 13.48
C GLY A 91 -17.67 -8.54 13.00
N GLY A 92 -16.63 -9.33 13.27
CA GLY A 92 -15.26 -9.01 12.85
C GLY A 92 -14.48 -10.17 12.23
N LEU A 93 -13.47 -9.85 11.44
CA LEU A 93 -12.50 -10.82 10.92
C LEU A 93 -11.09 -10.38 11.32
N SER A 94 -10.36 -11.25 11.99
CA SER A 94 -8.95 -11.06 12.30
C SER A 94 -8.08 -11.93 11.38
N ILE A 95 -7.12 -11.31 10.71
CA ILE A 95 -6.19 -11.99 9.81
C ILE A 95 -4.78 -11.78 10.35
N SER A 96 -4.10 -12.88 10.66
CA SER A 96 -2.70 -12.88 11.10
C SER A 96 -1.76 -13.70 10.22
N GLY A 97 -2.31 -14.55 9.34
CA GLY A 97 -1.54 -15.14 8.24
C GLY A 97 -1.32 -14.12 7.11
N ASP A 98 -0.24 -14.29 6.35
CA ASP A 98 0.10 -13.33 5.30
C ASP A 98 -0.90 -13.39 4.14
N VAL A 99 -1.24 -12.24 3.58
CA VAL A 99 -2.22 -12.14 2.49
C VAL A 99 -1.52 -11.75 1.20
N SER A 100 -1.83 -12.47 0.13
CA SER A 100 -1.36 -12.19 -1.22
C SER A 100 -2.47 -12.37 -2.25
N GLY A 101 -2.26 -11.81 -3.45
CA GLY A 101 -3.13 -11.98 -4.60
C GLY A 101 -3.88 -10.73 -5.01
N THR A 102 -4.66 -10.86 -6.09
CA THR A 102 -5.31 -9.71 -6.76
C THR A 102 -6.81 -9.62 -6.46
N GLY A 103 -7.28 -10.30 -5.41
CA GLY A 103 -8.68 -10.32 -5.03
C GLY A 103 -9.13 -9.03 -4.33
N SER A 104 -10.32 -9.07 -3.76
CA SER A 104 -10.90 -7.99 -2.97
C SER A 104 -11.20 -8.42 -1.54
N ILE A 105 -11.21 -7.44 -0.64
CA ILE A 105 -11.77 -7.56 0.71
C ILE A 105 -12.79 -6.43 0.91
N GLN A 106 -13.96 -6.77 1.44
CA GLN A 106 -15.03 -5.83 1.72
C GLN A 106 -15.49 -5.96 3.17
N ALA A 107 -15.47 -4.84 3.91
CA ALA A 107 -16.05 -4.73 5.24
C ALA A 107 -17.36 -3.94 5.17
N ASP A 108 -18.49 -4.60 5.45
CA ASP A 108 -19.81 -3.97 5.44
C ASP A 108 -20.03 -3.09 6.69
N ALA A 109 -21.15 -2.38 6.73
CA ALA A 109 -21.49 -1.47 7.82
C ALA A 109 -21.41 -2.12 9.21
N ASN A 110 -20.82 -1.40 10.16
CA ASN A 110 -20.64 -1.81 11.56
C ASN A 110 -19.88 -3.13 11.75
N THR A 111 -18.95 -3.46 10.84
CA THR A 111 -18.04 -4.60 10.97
C THR A 111 -16.62 -4.18 11.35
N SER A 112 -15.79 -5.13 11.75
CA SER A 112 -14.36 -4.88 11.97
C SER A 112 -13.46 -5.81 11.14
N LEU A 113 -12.43 -5.24 10.52
CA LEU A 113 -11.32 -5.96 9.91
C LEU A 113 -10.07 -5.67 10.74
N HIS A 114 -9.47 -6.70 11.32
CA HIS A 114 -8.22 -6.60 12.04
C HIS A 114 -7.11 -7.26 11.22
N ILE A 115 -6.07 -6.51 10.89
CA ILE A 115 -4.92 -6.98 10.11
C ILE A 115 -3.70 -6.99 11.02
N TYR A 116 -3.21 -8.19 11.32
CA TYR A 116 -2.06 -8.47 12.18
C TYR A 116 -0.97 -9.28 11.47
N SER A 117 -1.08 -9.48 10.17
CA SER A 117 -0.10 -10.21 9.37
C SER A 117 1.20 -9.43 9.21
N ASN A 118 2.26 -10.11 8.77
CA ASN A 118 3.51 -9.43 8.42
C ASN A 118 3.33 -8.73 7.08
N GLU A 119 2.81 -9.46 6.09
CA GLU A 119 2.51 -8.97 4.76
C GLU A 119 1.00 -9.00 4.50
N PHE A 120 0.47 -7.91 3.96
CA PHE A 120 -0.93 -7.84 3.55
C PHE A 120 -1.04 -7.14 2.20
N GLN A 121 -1.02 -7.94 1.14
CA GLN A 121 -1.13 -7.46 -0.23
C GLN A 121 -2.49 -7.85 -0.82
N ILE A 122 -3.24 -6.85 -1.27
CA ILE A 122 -4.53 -7.05 -1.92
C ILE A 122 -4.75 -6.00 -3.02
N HIS A 123 -5.54 -6.33 -4.04
CA HIS A 123 -5.85 -5.36 -5.07
C HIS A 123 -6.88 -4.33 -4.62
N THR A 124 -7.99 -4.77 -4.02
CA THR A 124 -9.06 -3.88 -3.58
C THR A 124 -9.41 -4.11 -2.12
N LEU A 125 -9.43 -3.03 -1.33
CA LEU A 125 -9.99 -3.01 0.02
C LEU A 125 -11.13 -1.98 0.06
N THR A 126 -12.34 -2.40 0.40
CA THR A 126 -13.50 -1.52 0.51
C THR A 126 -14.04 -1.56 1.93
N LEU A 127 -14.14 -0.38 2.55
CA LEU A 127 -14.69 -0.18 3.88
C LEU A 127 -15.95 0.66 3.80
N ASP A 128 -17.05 0.16 4.36
CA ASP A 128 -18.20 1.00 4.68
C ASP A 128 -17.76 2.14 5.63
N PRO A 129 -18.37 3.34 5.56
CA PRO A 129 -18.03 4.46 6.47
C PRO A 129 -18.14 4.14 7.96
N THR A 130 -18.92 3.12 8.34
CA THR A 130 -19.08 2.65 9.71
C THR A 130 -18.29 1.37 10.04
N ALA A 131 -17.56 0.82 9.06
CA ALA A 131 -16.64 -0.28 9.31
C ALA A 131 -15.37 0.23 10.02
N ASN A 132 -14.79 -0.62 10.87
CA ASN A 132 -13.54 -0.35 11.53
C ASN A 132 -12.41 -1.17 10.90
N LEU A 133 -11.33 -0.50 10.50
CA LEU A 133 -10.06 -1.14 10.16
C LEU A 133 -9.08 -0.94 11.32
N ASP A 134 -8.60 -2.05 11.90
CA ASP A 134 -7.50 -2.08 12.88
C ASP A 134 -6.26 -2.69 12.20
N PHE A 135 -5.39 -1.83 11.68
CA PHE A 135 -4.11 -2.26 11.11
C PHE A 135 -2.99 -2.16 12.15
N ARG A 136 -2.52 -3.33 12.60
CA ARG A 136 -1.35 -3.49 13.48
C ARG A 136 -0.35 -4.52 12.96
N GLY A 137 -0.47 -4.86 11.68
CA GLY A 137 0.49 -5.68 10.96
C GLY A 137 1.76 -4.90 10.62
N SER A 138 2.69 -5.56 9.94
CA SER A 138 3.97 -4.93 9.59
C SER A 138 3.87 -4.11 8.30
N ARG A 139 3.25 -4.65 7.25
CA ARG A 139 3.12 -4.02 5.93
C ARG A 139 1.73 -4.20 5.35
N LEU A 140 1.19 -3.12 4.76
CA LEU A 140 -0.07 -3.08 4.04
C LEU A 140 0.19 -2.54 2.63
N GLU A 141 -0.21 -3.31 1.62
CA GLU A 141 -0.15 -2.96 0.20
C GLU A 141 -1.56 -3.06 -0.40
N VAL A 142 -2.11 -1.93 -0.83
CA VAL A 142 -3.45 -1.89 -1.45
C VAL A 142 -3.40 -1.02 -2.71
N THR A 143 -3.84 -1.56 -3.84
CA THR A 143 -3.95 -0.77 -5.09
C THR A 143 -5.16 0.15 -5.08
N ASN A 144 -6.33 -0.35 -4.70
CA ASN A 144 -7.59 0.39 -4.67
C ASN A 144 -8.19 0.32 -3.27
N PHE A 145 -7.94 1.35 -2.46
CA PHE A 145 -8.51 1.50 -1.13
C PHE A 145 -9.75 2.40 -1.22
N ASN A 146 -10.94 1.87 -0.95
CA ASN A 146 -12.18 2.65 -0.89
C ASN A 146 -12.60 2.82 0.57
N GLY A 147 -12.51 4.03 1.09
CA GLY A 147 -12.80 4.35 2.49
C GLY A 147 -11.69 5.17 3.14
N ASN A 148 -11.95 5.65 4.36
CA ASN A 148 -10.95 6.40 5.13
C ASN A 148 -9.91 5.46 5.74
N PHE A 149 -8.66 5.88 5.74
CA PHE A 149 -7.57 5.15 6.39
C PHE A 149 -6.87 6.02 7.44
N ALA A 150 -6.97 5.61 8.69
CA ALA A 150 -6.19 6.16 9.79
C ALA A 150 -5.07 5.18 10.14
N GLN A 151 -3.89 5.40 9.59
CA GLN A 151 -2.73 4.53 9.81
C GLN A 151 -2.11 4.83 11.17
N GLN A 152 -2.30 3.88 12.10
CA GLN A 152 -1.81 4.01 13.47
C GLN A 152 -0.40 3.47 13.67
N SER A 153 0.00 2.52 12.82
CA SER A 153 1.29 1.83 12.91
C SER A 153 1.63 1.17 11.57
N GLY A 154 2.77 0.45 11.54
CA GLY A 154 3.19 -0.34 10.40
C GLY A 154 3.56 0.50 9.18
N THR A 155 3.87 -0.18 8.10
CA THR A 155 4.20 0.42 6.80
C THR A 155 3.01 0.33 5.86
N TYR A 156 2.66 1.44 5.22
CA TYR A 156 1.74 1.45 4.10
C TYR A 156 2.54 1.77 2.85
N SER A 157 2.48 0.88 1.85
CA SER A 157 3.02 1.13 0.52
C SER A 157 1.87 1.10 -0.51
N PRO A 158 1.86 1.98 -1.53
CA PRO A 158 0.81 2.03 -2.54
C PRO A 158 0.77 0.79 -3.46
N GLY A 159 0.22 -0.33 -3.00
CA GLY A 159 0.03 -1.54 -3.80
C GLY A 159 1.32 -2.36 -4.00
N ALA A 160 1.30 -3.27 -4.97
CA ALA A 160 2.44 -4.12 -5.32
C ALA A 160 3.48 -3.34 -6.14
N SER A 161 4.42 -2.71 -5.44
CA SER A 161 5.28 -1.66 -5.98
C SER A 161 6.25 -2.08 -7.11
N PRO A 162 6.61 -1.16 -8.03
CA PRO A 162 6.00 0.15 -8.22
C PRO A 162 4.55 0.05 -8.68
N ALA A 163 3.64 0.85 -8.10
CA ALA A 163 2.25 0.88 -8.55
C ALA A 163 1.64 2.28 -8.60
N ILE A 164 0.57 2.40 -9.39
CA ILE A 164 -0.34 3.54 -9.36
C ILE A 164 -1.58 3.07 -8.61
N SER A 165 -1.87 3.73 -7.49
CA SER A 165 -2.86 3.32 -6.52
C SER A 165 -3.76 4.48 -6.14
N THR A 166 -4.96 4.18 -5.66
CA THR A 166 -5.94 5.16 -5.22
C THR A 166 -6.42 4.84 -3.81
N LEU A 167 -6.52 5.88 -2.98
CA LEU A 167 -7.27 5.89 -1.73
C LEU A 167 -8.46 6.84 -1.90
N ASP A 168 -9.64 6.27 -2.13
CA ASP A 168 -10.89 7.00 -2.25
C ASP A 168 -11.48 7.27 -0.85
N GLY A 169 -10.99 8.34 -0.23
CA GLY A 169 -11.28 8.72 1.15
C GLY A 169 -10.21 9.62 1.75
N ASN A 170 -10.34 9.89 3.05
CA ASN A 170 -9.32 10.62 3.80
C ASN A 170 -8.20 9.68 4.25
N TYR A 171 -6.96 10.16 4.19
CA TYR A 171 -5.78 9.48 4.71
C TYR A 171 -5.19 10.26 5.88
N SER A 172 -4.91 9.56 6.98
CA SER A 172 -4.26 10.17 8.13
C SER A 172 -3.22 9.23 8.73
N MET A 173 -2.15 9.81 9.24
CA MET A 173 -1.04 9.11 9.87
C MET A 173 -0.92 9.52 11.34
N THR A 174 -0.46 8.61 12.19
CA THR A 174 -0.05 8.92 13.56
C THR A 174 1.39 8.52 13.84
N ASN A 175 1.92 8.89 15.00
CA ASN A 175 3.26 8.48 15.41
C ASN A 175 3.42 6.94 15.36
N GLY A 176 4.48 6.45 14.73
CA GLY A 176 4.74 5.02 14.53
C GLY A 176 4.23 4.45 13.21
N SER A 177 3.55 5.25 12.38
CA SER A 177 3.22 4.90 11.00
C SER A 177 4.32 5.31 10.02
N ILE A 178 4.52 4.49 8.99
CA ILE A 178 5.47 4.71 7.90
C ILE A 178 4.69 4.68 6.59
N PHE A 179 4.83 5.71 5.78
CA PHE A 179 4.45 5.68 4.36
C PHE A 179 5.72 5.38 3.58
N GLU A 180 5.71 4.33 2.77
CA GLU A 180 6.84 3.97 1.92
C GLU A 180 6.54 4.30 0.46
N VAL A 181 7.54 4.88 -0.21
CA VAL A 181 7.53 5.12 -1.65
C VAL A 181 8.72 4.42 -2.29
N GLU A 182 8.45 3.61 -3.30
CA GLU A 182 9.47 2.82 -4.00
C GLU A 182 9.72 3.40 -5.40
N LEU A 183 11.00 3.63 -5.73
CA LEU A 183 11.43 4.21 -6.99
C LEU A 183 12.21 3.18 -7.81
N ALA A 184 11.70 2.80 -8.97
CA ALA A 184 12.39 1.94 -9.95
C ALA A 184 12.74 2.67 -11.26
N GLY A 185 12.33 3.93 -11.40
CA GLY A 185 12.53 4.77 -12.56
C GLY A 185 11.94 6.17 -12.32
N SER A 186 12.09 7.06 -13.31
CA SER A 186 11.67 8.48 -13.18
C SER A 186 10.44 8.85 -13.99
N ILE A 187 9.76 7.86 -14.56
CA ILE A 187 8.52 8.06 -15.31
C ILE A 187 7.35 7.56 -14.44
N PRO A 188 6.19 8.24 -14.42
CA PRO A 188 5.01 7.73 -13.74
C PRO A 188 4.72 6.26 -14.08
N GLY A 189 4.44 5.46 -13.05
CA GLY A 189 4.30 4.00 -13.14
C GLY A 189 5.62 3.22 -13.01
N GLN A 190 6.77 3.92 -12.94
CA GLN A 190 8.07 3.35 -12.54
C GLN A 190 8.44 3.71 -11.10
N PHE A 191 7.57 4.42 -10.40
CA PHE A 191 7.65 4.70 -8.98
C PHE A 191 6.23 4.69 -8.42
N ASP A 192 6.11 4.48 -7.12
CA ASP A 192 4.81 4.47 -6.46
C ASP A 192 4.12 5.82 -6.54
N GLN A 193 2.85 5.78 -6.90
CA GLN A 193 1.96 6.91 -6.92
C GLN A 193 0.69 6.55 -6.18
N LEU A 194 0.34 7.39 -5.20
CA LEU A 194 -0.94 7.33 -4.51
C LEU A 194 -1.75 8.59 -4.80
N THR A 195 -2.93 8.41 -5.39
CA THR A 195 -3.95 9.47 -5.40
C THR A 195 -4.84 9.32 -4.17
N VAL A 196 -4.96 10.37 -3.37
CA VAL A 196 -5.90 10.46 -2.25
C VAL A 196 -7.02 11.43 -2.63
N THR A 197 -8.25 10.93 -2.74
CA THR A 197 -9.39 11.76 -3.19
C THR A 197 -9.91 12.72 -2.10
N GLY A 198 -9.59 12.41 -0.84
CA GLY A 198 -9.96 13.22 0.33
C GLY A 198 -8.80 14.02 0.91
N ASN A 199 -8.94 14.39 2.18
CA ASN A 199 -7.91 15.10 2.92
C ASN A 199 -6.77 14.16 3.33
N VAL A 200 -5.56 14.72 3.37
CA VAL A 200 -4.37 14.06 3.90
C VAL A 200 -3.91 14.77 5.17
N ASP A 201 -3.67 14.02 6.24
CA ASP A 201 -3.09 14.51 7.49
C ASP A 201 -1.83 13.69 7.84
N LEU A 202 -0.66 14.31 7.73
CA LEU A 202 0.64 13.63 7.89
C LEU A 202 1.21 13.70 9.32
N VAL A 203 0.46 14.26 10.28
CA VAL A 203 0.99 14.62 11.60
C VAL A 203 1.66 13.42 12.31
N HIS A 204 3.00 13.50 12.41
CA HIS A 204 3.91 12.51 13.02
C HIS A 204 4.12 11.18 12.26
N GLY A 205 3.65 11.05 11.02
CA GLY A 205 4.00 9.93 10.14
C GLY A 205 5.41 10.03 9.59
N GLN A 206 6.09 8.90 9.37
CA GLN A 206 7.41 8.87 8.74
C GLN A 206 7.31 8.57 7.23
N LEU A 207 8.24 9.12 6.45
CA LEU A 207 8.43 8.76 5.05
C LEU A 207 9.63 7.81 4.93
N SER A 208 9.44 6.67 4.28
CA SER A 208 10.50 5.76 3.82
C SER A 208 10.61 5.85 2.31
N VAL A 209 11.85 5.88 1.78
CA VAL A 209 12.10 5.85 0.33
C VAL A 209 13.01 4.69 0.03
N ALA A 210 12.58 3.80 -0.86
CA ALA A 210 13.35 2.65 -1.30
C ALA A 210 13.64 2.71 -2.81
N LEU A 211 14.86 2.33 -3.21
CA LEU A 211 15.23 2.21 -4.61
C LEU A 211 15.18 0.75 -5.04
N LEU A 212 14.46 0.46 -6.12
CA LEU A 212 14.28 -0.91 -6.63
C LEU A 212 15.14 -1.17 -7.85
N ASN A 213 15.42 -2.44 -8.12
CA ASN A 213 16.03 -2.92 -9.37
C ASN A 213 17.36 -2.23 -9.77
N GLY A 214 18.11 -1.73 -8.79
CA GLY A 214 19.36 -1.00 -9.02
C GLY A 214 19.16 0.40 -9.63
N PHE A 215 17.96 0.97 -9.53
CA PHE A 215 17.69 2.33 -9.96
C PHE A 215 18.63 3.32 -9.27
N THR A 216 19.15 4.28 -10.03
CA THR A 216 19.99 5.36 -9.53
C THR A 216 19.31 6.69 -9.77
N VAL A 217 19.14 7.46 -8.71
CA VAL A 217 18.55 8.79 -8.76
C VAL A 217 19.56 9.78 -9.37
N ASN A 218 19.14 10.50 -10.41
CA ASN A 218 19.93 11.51 -11.12
C ASN A 218 19.46 12.92 -10.79
N ASN A 219 20.37 13.89 -10.90
CA ASN A 219 20.04 15.31 -10.71
C ASN A 219 18.96 15.79 -11.69
N GLY A 220 18.07 16.66 -11.21
CA GLY A 220 16.96 17.21 -11.97
C GLY A 220 15.74 16.29 -12.10
N GLN A 221 15.71 15.15 -11.42
CA GLN A 221 14.53 14.28 -11.36
C GLN A 221 13.49 14.77 -10.35
N HIS A 222 12.23 14.46 -10.64
CA HIS A 222 11.03 14.79 -9.87
C HIS A 222 10.10 13.58 -9.85
N PHE A 223 9.52 13.26 -8.69
CA PHE A 223 8.67 12.09 -8.48
C PHE A 223 7.43 12.52 -7.69
N ASP A 224 6.34 12.83 -8.39
CA ASP A 224 5.04 13.20 -7.81
C ASP A 224 4.38 11.93 -7.25
N PHE A 225 4.70 11.56 -6.01
CA PHE A 225 4.33 10.25 -5.47
C PHE A 225 3.01 10.25 -4.69
N MET A 226 2.55 11.41 -4.24
CA MET A 226 1.25 11.54 -3.58
C MET A 226 0.48 12.72 -4.14
N ILE A 227 -0.63 12.42 -4.81
CA ILE A 227 -1.56 13.39 -5.41
C ILE A 227 -2.73 13.57 -4.44
N VAL A 228 -3.05 14.79 -4.05
CA VAL A 228 -4.01 15.09 -3.00
C VAL A 228 -5.14 15.97 -3.54
N ASP A 229 -6.30 15.39 -3.79
CA ASP A 229 -7.47 16.14 -4.31
C ASP A 229 -8.16 17.00 -3.24
N GLY A 230 -7.97 16.64 -1.95
CA GLY A 230 -8.50 17.38 -0.80
C GLY A 230 -7.53 18.40 -0.23
N ILE A 231 -7.49 18.50 1.10
CA ILE A 231 -6.55 19.38 1.82
C ILE A 231 -5.40 18.56 2.38
N LEU A 232 -4.17 18.97 2.08
CA LEU A 232 -2.98 18.49 2.76
C LEU A 232 -2.72 19.28 4.06
N ASN A 233 -2.62 18.56 5.18
CA ASN A 233 -2.31 19.10 6.49
C ASN A 233 -1.01 18.51 7.05
N GLY A 234 -0.12 19.39 7.52
CA GLY A 234 1.15 18.99 8.11
C GLY A 234 2.20 18.56 7.08
N THR A 235 3.25 17.93 7.60
CA THR A 235 4.38 17.38 6.84
C THR A 235 4.77 16.04 7.46
N PHE A 236 5.49 15.19 6.71
CA PHE A 236 6.14 14.03 7.32
C PHE A 236 7.09 14.46 8.45
N LEU A 237 7.29 13.56 9.41
CA LEU A 237 8.08 13.79 10.61
C LEU A 237 9.50 14.26 10.26
N ASN A 238 9.90 15.41 10.79
CA ASN A 238 11.20 16.05 10.56
C ASN A 238 11.52 16.42 9.10
N LEU A 239 10.52 16.40 8.21
CA LEU A 239 10.69 16.70 6.80
C LEU A 239 9.84 17.91 6.43
N ALA A 240 10.26 19.11 6.85
CA ALA A 240 9.63 20.35 6.40
C ALA A 240 9.82 20.56 4.88
N GLU A 241 9.13 21.55 4.30
CA GLU A 241 9.30 21.93 2.89
C GLU A 241 10.79 22.11 2.52
N GLY A 242 11.25 21.41 1.49
CA GLY A 242 12.64 21.43 1.01
C GLY A 242 13.63 20.66 1.88
N ALA A 243 13.18 19.88 2.86
CA ALA A 243 14.06 19.07 3.69
C ALA A 243 14.74 17.95 2.88
N LEU A 244 15.96 17.60 3.28
CA LEU A 244 16.69 16.44 2.76
C LEU A 244 16.03 15.16 3.31
N VAL A 245 15.52 14.32 2.41
CA VAL A 245 14.96 13.01 2.74
C VAL A 245 16.07 11.98 2.90
N GLY A 246 17.08 12.03 2.03
CA GLY A 246 18.24 11.15 2.10
C GLY A 246 19.23 11.37 0.95
N ASN A 247 20.40 10.77 1.08
CA ASN A 247 21.40 10.71 0.01
C ASN A 247 21.38 9.31 -0.62
N PHE A 248 21.02 9.24 -1.90
CA PHE A 248 20.91 8.00 -2.66
C PHE A 248 21.95 7.94 -3.79
N GLY A 249 23.16 8.45 -3.53
CA GLY A 249 24.14 8.85 -4.54
C GLY A 249 23.89 10.27 -5.07
N THR A 250 22.64 10.73 -5.00
CA THR A 250 22.21 12.12 -5.18
C THR A 250 21.35 12.51 -3.96
N ASP A 251 21.47 13.76 -3.51
CA ASP A 251 20.59 14.29 -2.46
C ASP A 251 19.15 14.41 -2.98
N VAL A 252 18.22 13.77 -2.27
CA VAL A 252 16.78 13.80 -2.55
C VAL A 252 16.09 14.64 -1.49
N PHE A 253 15.31 15.61 -1.95
CA PHE A 253 14.55 16.55 -1.15
C PHE A 253 13.05 16.32 -1.34
N ILE A 254 12.23 16.91 -0.46
CA ILE A 254 10.76 16.82 -0.53
C ILE A 254 10.13 18.20 -0.72
N THR A 255 9.05 18.25 -1.51
CA THR A 255 8.15 19.41 -1.60
C THR A 255 6.70 18.95 -1.36
N TYR A 256 5.93 19.80 -0.70
CA TYR A 256 4.49 19.65 -0.44
C TYR A 256 3.66 20.65 -1.28
N ARG A 257 4.26 21.14 -2.36
CA ARG A 257 3.71 22.16 -3.26
C ARG A 257 3.77 21.71 -4.71
N ALA A 258 3.88 20.40 -4.96
CA ALA A 258 3.90 19.84 -6.29
C ALA A 258 2.51 19.96 -6.96
N GLY A 259 2.44 19.56 -8.23
CA GLY A 259 1.21 19.51 -9.01
C GLY A 259 0.40 20.79 -8.98
N ASP A 260 -0.80 20.73 -8.41
CA ASP A 260 -1.75 21.85 -8.32
C ASP A 260 -1.51 22.78 -7.10
N GLY A 261 -0.51 22.49 -6.28
CA GLY A 261 -0.06 23.33 -5.17
C GLY A 261 -0.11 22.66 -3.80
N ASN A 262 -0.62 21.43 -3.70
CA ASN A 262 -0.64 20.65 -2.47
C ASN A 262 -0.33 19.15 -2.64
N ASP A 263 0.18 18.75 -3.81
CA ASP A 263 0.75 17.41 -4.00
C ASP A 263 2.13 17.30 -3.36
N ILE A 264 2.55 16.06 -3.11
CA ILE A 264 3.85 15.75 -2.50
C ILE A 264 4.75 15.08 -3.53
N ALA A 265 5.96 15.62 -3.65
CA ALA A 265 6.96 15.08 -4.55
C ALA A 265 8.34 14.98 -3.90
N LEU A 266 9.08 13.98 -4.36
CA LEU A 266 10.53 13.91 -4.17
C LEU A 266 11.21 14.59 -5.35
N TYR A 267 12.27 15.36 -5.09
CA TYR A 267 13.03 16.00 -6.16
C TYR A 267 14.52 16.04 -5.84
N THR A 268 15.32 16.19 -6.89
CA THR A 268 16.76 16.43 -6.76
C THR A 268 17.08 17.83 -7.26
N ALA A 269 18.04 18.49 -6.62
CA ALA A 269 18.45 19.81 -7.08
C ALA A 269 19.04 19.71 -8.51
N PRO A 270 18.73 20.65 -9.41
CA PRO A 270 19.42 20.72 -10.69
C PRO A 270 20.91 20.99 -10.46
N VAL A 271 21.78 20.35 -11.25
CA VAL A 271 23.22 20.66 -11.22
C VAL A 271 23.40 22.14 -11.57
N PRO A 272 24.10 22.95 -10.75
CA PRO A 272 24.41 24.31 -11.14
C PRO A 272 25.18 24.28 -12.47
N VAL A 273 24.66 24.93 -13.51
CA VAL A 273 25.44 25.12 -14.74
C VAL A 273 26.77 25.79 -14.36
N PRO A 274 27.93 25.19 -14.67
CA PRO A 274 29.21 25.76 -14.26
C PRO A 274 29.31 27.22 -14.74
N PRO A 275 29.90 28.13 -13.95
CA PRO A 275 30.10 29.53 -14.36
C PRO A 275 30.78 29.68 -15.73
N ALA A 276 31.54 28.66 -16.17
CA ALA A 276 32.14 28.57 -17.50
C ALA A 276 31.11 28.65 -18.64
N PHE A 277 29.89 28.14 -18.46
CA PHE A 277 28.83 28.22 -19.48
C PHE A 277 28.32 29.66 -19.66
N TRP A 278 28.25 30.43 -18.57
CA TRP A 278 27.96 31.87 -18.60
C TRP A 278 29.12 32.70 -19.16
N LEU A 279 30.37 32.25 -18.96
CA LEU A 279 31.56 32.88 -19.56
C LEU A 279 31.64 32.65 -21.08
N MET A 280 31.20 31.49 -21.58
CA MET A 280 31.18 31.22 -23.02
C MET A 280 30.09 32.03 -23.76
N THR A 281 28.89 32.18 -23.18
CA THR A 281 27.82 32.97 -23.80
C THR A 281 28.12 34.48 -23.76
N SER A 282 28.75 34.99 -22.69
CA SER A 282 29.17 36.39 -22.61
C SER A 282 30.35 36.72 -23.55
N SER A 283 31.28 35.78 -23.79
CA SER A 283 32.38 36.00 -24.74
C SER A 283 31.95 35.99 -26.21
N LEU A 284 30.92 35.23 -26.58
CA LEU A 284 30.29 35.30 -27.90
C LEU A 284 29.57 36.63 -28.15
N LEU A 285 28.90 37.21 -27.15
CA LEU A 285 28.30 38.55 -27.25
C LEU A 285 29.36 39.66 -27.33
N GLY A 286 30.48 39.51 -26.60
CA GLY A 286 31.61 40.42 -26.67
C GLY A 286 32.23 40.49 -28.07
N LEU A 287 32.39 39.35 -28.76
CA LEU A 287 32.98 39.28 -30.11
C LEU A 287 32.07 39.85 -31.21
N VAL A 288 30.74 39.75 -31.07
CA VAL A 288 29.78 40.37 -32.01
C VAL A 288 29.73 41.90 -31.86
N SER A 289 29.99 42.43 -30.66
CA SER A 289 30.05 43.89 -30.43
C SER A 289 31.31 44.55 -31.02
N LEU A 290 32.43 43.81 -31.11
CA LEU A 290 33.70 44.29 -31.63
C LEU A 290 33.76 44.32 -33.16
N SER A 291 32.94 43.54 -33.86
CA SER A 291 32.91 43.52 -35.33
C SER A 291 32.11 44.68 -35.96
N ARG A 292 31.31 45.42 -35.19
CA ARG A 292 30.49 46.55 -35.68
C ARG A 292 31.18 47.92 -35.65
N ARG A 293 32.43 48.03 -35.17
CA ARG A 293 33.13 49.33 -35.00
C ARG A 293 34.14 49.71 -36.09
N LYS A 294 34.09 49.10 -37.27
CA LYS A 294 34.85 49.56 -38.44
C LYS A 294 33.98 49.63 -39.69
N ARG A 295 33.43 50.82 -39.97
CA ARG A 295 33.42 51.48 -41.30
C ARG A 295 32.89 52.91 -41.13
N ALA A 296 33.60 53.82 -41.80
CA ALA A 296 33.39 55.26 -41.88
C ALA A 296 32.10 55.63 -42.64
#